data_AF-A0A7S0FVA8-F1
#
_entry.id   AF-A0A7S0FVA8-F1
#
_cell.length_a   1.000
_cell.length_b   1.000
_cell.length_c   1.000
_cell.angle_alpha   90.00
_cell.angle_beta   90.00
_cell.angle_gamma   90.00
#
_symmetry.space_group_name_H-M   'P 1'
#
loop_
_entity.id
_entity.type
_entity.pdbx_description
1 polymer ?
#
loop_
_entity_poly.entity_id
_entity_poly.type
_entity_poly.pdbx_seq_one_letter_code
_entity_poly.pdbx_strand_id
1 'polypeptide(L)'
;MDAGAGPTWRYISASGDALGASEGLAAASLDLFLDGFFSTDAAMKARVNSLGLQQITEEALSRSLQVSRSNPLLGLAGRARILKALGEALDKHPEFFGEELARPGNMVDYLLARAEGSEIGLEHLWRV
;
A
#
# COMPACT_ATOMS: atom_id res chain seq x y z
N MET A 1 -6.01 1.73 -2.33
CA MET A 1 -6.49 0.99 -3.53
C MET A 1 -7.64 1.78 -4.15
N ASP A 2 -7.60 2.06 -5.46
CA ASP A 2 -8.61 2.92 -6.13
C ASP A 2 -10.02 2.31 -6.15
N ALA A 3 -11.04 3.17 -6.22
CA ALA A 3 -12.46 2.82 -6.29
C ALA A 3 -12.79 2.21 -7.66
N GLY A 4 -13.26 0.96 -7.64
CA GLY A 4 -13.57 0.22 -8.87
C GLY A 4 -13.45 -1.28 -8.70
N ALA A 5 -13.98 -1.83 -7.61
CA ALA A 5 -13.96 -3.28 -7.37
C ALA A 5 -14.86 -4.07 -8.35
N GLY A 6 -15.75 -3.37 -9.05
CA GLY A 6 -16.90 -3.96 -9.71
C GLY A 6 -18.06 -4.16 -8.73
N PRO A 7 -19.28 -4.36 -9.25
CA PRO A 7 -20.48 -4.42 -8.41
C PRO A 7 -20.60 -5.74 -7.62
N THR A 8 -19.90 -6.80 -8.05
CA THR A 8 -20.07 -8.16 -7.53
C THR A 8 -19.01 -8.58 -6.52
N TRP A 9 -17.82 -7.97 -6.53
CA TRP A 9 -16.76 -8.34 -5.61
C TRP A 9 -17.17 -8.05 -4.15
N ARG A 10 -16.86 -8.99 -3.26
CA ARG A 10 -17.05 -8.89 -1.80
C ARG A 10 -15.79 -9.35 -1.08
N TYR A 11 -15.48 -8.68 0.02
CA TYR A 11 -14.49 -9.12 1.01
C TYR A 11 -15.22 -9.66 2.23
N ILE A 12 -14.87 -10.86 2.68
CA ILE A 12 -15.35 -11.42 3.93
C ILE A 12 -14.35 -11.04 5.04
N SER A 13 -14.78 -10.20 5.98
CA SER A 13 -13.95 -9.80 7.12
C SER A 13 -13.72 -10.95 8.11
N ALA A 14 -12.82 -10.76 9.07
CA ALA A 14 -12.62 -11.71 10.17
C ALA A 14 -13.88 -11.94 11.04
N SER A 15 -14.81 -10.96 11.10
CA SER A 15 -16.12 -11.09 11.75
C SER A 15 -17.14 -11.86 10.91
N GLY A 16 -16.83 -12.17 9.65
CA GLY A 16 -17.72 -12.86 8.70
C GLY A 16 -18.61 -11.92 7.88
N ASP A 17 -18.44 -10.61 8.02
CA ASP A 17 -19.24 -9.63 7.28
C ASP A 17 -18.81 -9.56 5.81
N ALA A 18 -19.78 -9.56 4.90
CA ALA A 18 -19.55 -9.43 3.47
C ALA A 18 -19.58 -7.96 3.04
N LEU A 19 -18.41 -7.37 2.82
CA LEU A 19 -18.22 -5.96 2.50
C LEU A 19 -17.95 -5.77 1.00
N GLY A 20 -18.68 -4.86 0.35
CA GLY A 20 -18.53 -4.59 -1.09
C GLY A 20 -17.83 -3.27 -1.40
N ALA A 21 -17.60 -3.02 -2.68
CA ALA A 21 -17.15 -1.73 -3.22
C ALA A 21 -15.93 -1.14 -2.49
N SER A 22 -16.01 0.12 -2.06
CA SER A 22 -14.93 0.83 -1.37
C SER A 22 -14.68 0.34 0.06
N GLU A 23 -15.74 -0.04 0.78
CA GLU A 23 -15.63 -0.51 2.16
C GLU A 23 -14.91 -1.86 2.25
N GLY A 24 -15.25 -2.80 1.37
CA GLY A 24 -14.54 -4.08 1.28
C GLY A 24 -13.07 -3.89 0.92
N LEU A 25 -12.76 -2.96 0.00
CA LEU A 25 -11.36 -2.64 -0.34
C LEU A 25 -10.61 -2.00 0.82
N ALA A 26 -11.28 -1.17 1.63
CA ALA A 26 -10.69 -0.55 2.81
C ALA A 26 -10.37 -1.62 3.88
N ALA A 27 -11.33 -2.48 4.20
CA ALA A 27 -11.14 -3.58 5.15
C ALA A 27 -10.03 -4.54 4.69
N ALA A 28 -10.08 -4.99 3.44
CA ALA A 28 -9.04 -5.88 2.89
C ALA A 28 -7.65 -5.23 2.88
N SER A 29 -7.56 -3.92 2.59
CA SER A 29 -6.27 -3.20 2.61
C SER A 29 -5.71 -3.08 4.02
N LEU A 30 -6.57 -2.91 5.03
CA LEU A 30 -6.16 -2.88 6.43
C LEU A 30 -5.66 -4.24 6.87
N ASP A 31 -6.38 -5.32 6.56
CA ASP A 31 -5.98 -6.68 6.91
C ASP A 31 -4.63 -7.05 6.26
N LEU A 32 -4.46 -6.75 4.97
CA LEU A 32 -3.18 -6.88 4.26
C LEU A 32 -2.02 -6.17 4.98
N PHE A 33 -2.26 -4.95 5.45
CA PHE A 33 -1.26 -4.16 6.16
C PHE A 33 -0.92 -4.75 7.53
N LEU A 34 -1.92 -5.14 8.31
CA LEU A 34 -1.73 -5.74 9.64
C LEU A 34 -1.04 -7.11 9.56
N ASP A 35 -1.30 -7.88 8.50
CA ASP A 35 -0.68 -9.18 8.24
C ASP A 35 0.75 -9.08 7.72
N GLY A 36 1.20 -7.88 7.34
CA GLY A 36 2.56 -7.61 6.88
C GLY A 36 2.80 -7.89 5.41
N PHE A 37 1.74 -7.88 4.59
CA PHE A 37 1.84 -8.08 3.15
C PHE A 37 2.76 -7.07 2.44
N PHE A 38 2.91 -5.88 3.02
CA PHE A 38 3.76 -4.81 2.48
C PHE A 38 5.12 -4.67 3.18
N SER A 39 5.43 -5.57 4.11
CA SER A 39 6.64 -5.54 4.93
C SER A 39 7.52 -6.76 4.66
N THR A 40 8.82 -6.51 4.60
CA THR A 40 9.86 -7.55 4.61
C THR A 40 10.44 -7.77 6.01
N ASP A 41 9.99 -6.99 6.99
CA ASP A 41 10.44 -7.04 8.37
C ASP A 41 9.43 -7.85 9.21
N ALA A 42 9.79 -9.08 9.55
CA ALA A 42 8.92 -9.96 10.33
C ALA A 42 8.66 -9.46 11.76
N ALA A 43 9.53 -8.61 12.31
CA ALA A 43 9.31 -7.96 13.60
C ALA A 43 8.36 -6.76 13.50
N MET A 44 8.21 -6.18 12.31
CA MET A 44 7.33 -5.04 12.03
C MET A 44 6.41 -5.32 10.84
N LYS A 45 5.35 -6.10 11.08
CA LYS A 45 4.34 -6.43 10.06
C LYS A 45 3.62 -5.19 9.54
N ALA A 46 3.11 -4.35 10.43
CA ALA A 46 2.38 -3.12 10.11
C ALA A 46 3.32 -1.99 9.63
N ARG A 47 4.08 -2.27 8.57
CA ARG A 47 5.03 -1.36 7.92
C ARG A 47 4.93 -1.56 6.42
N VAL A 48 5.11 -0.48 5.67
CA VAL A 48 5.25 -0.52 4.21
C VAL A 48 6.69 -0.19 3.88
N ASN A 49 7.33 -1.01 3.05
CA ASN A 49 8.64 -0.70 2.51
C ASN A 49 8.76 -1.07 1.02
N SER A 50 9.73 -0.47 0.34
CA SER A 50 9.95 -0.60 -1.10
C SER A 50 10.12 -2.05 -1.53
N LEU A 51 10.94 -2.82 -0.81
CA LEU A 51 11.20 -4.22 -1.13
C LEU A 51 9.93 -5.08 -1.01
N GLY A 52 9.13 -4.90 0.05
CA GLY A 52 7.87 -5.60 0.24
C GLY A 52 6.88 -5.28 -0.87
N LEU A 53 6.77 -4.00 -1.25
CA LEU A 53 5.95 -3.57 -2.38
C LEU A 53 6.38 -4.20 -3.71
N GLN A 54 7.69 -4.31 -3.96
CA GLN A 54 8.23 -4.89 -5.20
C GLN A 54 8.05 -6.41 -5.31
N GLN A 55 7.92 -7.10 -4.18
CA GLN A 55 7.69 -8.55 -4.10
C GLN A 55 6.23 -8.95 -4.32
N ILE A 56 5.30 -7.99 -4.39
CA ILE A 56 3.88 -8.26 -4.61
C ILE A 56 3.66 -8.90 -5.98
N THR A 57 2.99 -10.04 -5.98
CA THR A 57 2.52 -10.71 -7.19
C THR A 57 1.01 -10.60 -7.33
N GLU A 58 0.51 -10.75 -8.55
CA GLU A 58 -0.93 -10.78 -8.81
C GLU A 58 -1.60 -11.95 -8.08
N GLU A 59 -0.95 -13.11 -8.00
CA GLU A 59 -1.46 -14.31 -7.34
C GLU A 59 -1.52 -14.15 -5.81
N ALA A 60 -0.50 -13.51 -5.23
CA ALA A 60 -0.51 -13.19 -3.80
C ALA A 60 -1.64 -12.22 -3.47
N LEU A 61 -1.77 -11.14 -4.27
CA LEU A 61 -2.83 -10.15 -4.09
C LEU A 61 -4.22 -10.75 -4.34
N SER A 62 -4.37 -11.62 -5.35
CA SER A 62 -5.61 -12.35 -5.66
C SER A 62 -6.10 -13.14 -4.46
N ARG A 63 -5.20 -13.90 -3.81
CA ARG A 63 -5.55 -14.73 -2.66
C ARG A 63 -6.00 -13.88 -1.48
N SER A 64 -5.23 -12.85 -1.13
CA SER A 64 -5.53 -11.99 0.00
C SER A 64 -6.78 -11.15 -0.21
N LEU A 65 -7.08 -10.76 -1.46
CA LEU A 65 -8.31 -10.05 -1.82
C LEU A 65 -9.50 -10.99 -2.12
N GLN A 66 -9.36 -12.29 -1.82
CA GLN A 66 -10.41 -13.31 -1.98
C GLN A 66 -10.94 -13.39 -3.42
N VAL A 67 -10.11 -13.08 -4.41
CA VAL A 67 -10.49 -13.02 -5.81
C VAL A 67 -10.58 -14.43 -6.38
N SER A 68 -11.69 -14.72 -7.04
CA SER A 68 -11.95 -15.99 -7.70
C SER A 68 -12.91 -15.80 -8.88
N ARG A 69 -13.24 -16.89 -9.59
CA ARG A 69 -14.24 -16.85 -10.67
C ARG A 69 -15.62 -16.42 -10.19
N SER A 70 -16.01 -16.79 -8.96
CA SER A 70 -17.30 -16.40 -8.35
C SER A 70 -17.23 -15.07 -7.60
N ASN A 71 -16.03 -14.55 -7.34
CA ASN A 71 -15.80 -13.28 -6.66
C ASN A 71 -14.76 -12.43 -7.42
N PRO A 72 -15.05 -12.00 -8.66
CA PRO A 72 -14.06 -11.33 -9.51
C PRO A 72 -13.84 -9.89 -9.06
N LEU A 73 -12.57 -9.48 -8.91
CA LEU A 73 -12.17 -8.09 -8.68
C LEU A 73 -11.68 -7.46 -9.97
N LEU A 74 -12.33 -6.39 -10.41
CA LEU A 74 -11.88 -5.64 -11.58
C LEU A 74 -10.53 -4.94 -11.31
N GLY A 75 -9.63 -4.99 -12.30
CA GLY A 75 -8.36 -4.27 -12.26
C GLY A 75 -7.30 -4.86 -11.33
N LEU A 76 -7.40 -6.12 -10.90
CA LEU A 76 -6.42 -6.78 -10.02
C LEU A 76 -4.98 -6.65 -10.54
N ALA A 77 -4.73 -7.00 -11.80
CA ALA A 77 -3.43 -6.89 -12.45
C ALA A 77 -2.86 -5.46 -12.40
N GLY A 78 -3.72 -4.45 -12.60
CA GLY A 78 -3.34 -3.04 -12.51
C GLY A 78 -2.94 -2.64 -11.10
N ARG A 79 -3.65 -3.13 -10.07
CA ARG A 79 -3.34 -2.87 -8.66
C ARG A 79 -1.99 -3.45 -8.26
N ALA A 80 -1.71 -4.70 -8.64
CA ALA A 80 -0.41 -5.33 -8.39
C ALA A 80 0.73 -4.54 -9.06
N ARG A 81 0.53 -4.12 -10.31
CA ARG A 81 1.52 -3.31 -11.05
C ARG A 81 1.79 -1.96 -10.39
N ILE A 82 0.75 -1.25 -9.95
CA ILE A 82 0.89 0.06 -9.28
C ILE A 82 1.62 -0.10 -7.95
N LEU A 83 1.30 -1.12 -7.15
CA LEU A 83 1.99 -1.37 -5.88
C LEU A 83 3.47 -1.67 -6.09
N LYS A 84 3.79 -2.50 -7.09
CA LYS A 84 5.19 -2.77 -7.46
C LYS A 84 5.91 -1.51 -7.95
N ALA A 85 5.29 -0.74 -8.84
CA ALA A 85 5.86 0.50 -9.37
C ALA A 85 6.07 1.55 -8.27
N LEU A 86 5.20 1.59 -7.25
CA LEU A 86 5.41 2.43 -6.07
C LEU A 86 6.69 2.00 -5.34
N GLY A 87 6.89 0.71 -5.11
CA GLY A 87 8.13 0.21 -4.50
C GLY A 87 9.38 0.61 -5.28
N GLU A 88 9.35 0.55 -6.60
CA GLU A 88 10.44 1.00 -7.47
C GLU A 88 10.65 2.52 -7.42
N ALA A 89 9.57 3.31 -7.29
CA ALA A 89 9.66 4.76 -7.18
C ALA A 89 10.29 5.20 -5.85
N LEU A 90 9.98 4.52 -4.75
CA LEU A 90 10.58 4.79 -3.45
C LEU A 90 12.10 4.59 -3.48
N ASP A 91 12.57 3.48 -4.07
CA ASP A 91 14.01 3.18 -4.17
C ASP A 91 14.78 4.14 -5.09
N LYS A 92 14.10 4.79 -6.05
CA LYS A 92 14.72 5.78 -6.95
C LYS A 92 14.96 7.13 -6.27
N HIS A 93 14.33 7.37 -5.12
CA HIS A 93 14.37 8.65 -4.41
C HIS A 93 14.74 8.49 -2.93
N PRO A 94 15.91 7.90 -2.62
CA PRO A 94 16.35 7.67 -1.25
C PRO A 94 16.51 8.98 -0.45
N GLU A 95 16.69 10.12 -1.12
CA GLU A 95 16.73 11.45 -0.51
C GLU A 95 15.43 11.82 0.23
N PHE A 96 14.28 11.27 -0.20
CA PHE A 96 12.97 11.50 0.42
C PHE A 96 12.51 10.29 1.24
N PHE A 97 12.85 9.08 0.80
CA PHE A 97 12.28 7.85 1.34
C PHE A 97 13.27 7.01 2.17
N GLY A 98 14.53 7.43 2.32
CA GLY A 98 15.59 6.76 3.08
C GLY A 98 16.44 5.78 2.27
N GLU A 99 17.68 5.52 2.71
CA GLU A 99 18.69 4.81 1.90
C GLU A 99 18.68 3.28 2.01
N GLU A 100 18.49 2.70 3.21
CA GLU A 100 18.62 1.25 3.39
C GLU A 100 17.39 0.47 2.93
N LEU A 101 16.20 0.95 3.32
CA LEU A 101 14.92 0.31 3.03
C LEU A 101 13.88 1.41 2.92
N ALA A 102 13.63 1.85 1.68
CA ALA A 102 12.83 3.04 1.45
C ALA A 102 11.38 2.85 1.93
N ARG A 103 10.85 3.85 2.65
CA ARG A 103 9.48 3.81 3.20
C ARG A 103 8.72 5.06 2.79
N PRO A 104 7.44 4.95 2.39
CA PRO A 104 6.62 6.13 2.12
C PRO A 104 6.58 7.11 3.30
N GLY A 105 6.56 6.59 4.54
CA GLY A 105 6.52 7.40 5.75
C GLY A 105 7.75 8.28 5.98
N ASN A 106 8.90 7.92 5.40
CA ASN A 106 10.13 8.73 5.53
C ASN A 106 10.01 10.09 4.83
N MET A 107 9.04 10.26 3.93
CA MET A 107 8.70 11.59 3.39
C MET A 107 8.34 12.57 4.50
N VAL A 108 7.63 12.10 5.54
CA VAL A 108 7.29 12.94 6.70
C VAL A 108 8.55 13.31 7.47
N ASP A 109 9.46 12.35 7.69
CA ASP A 109 10.74 12.60 8.34
C ASP A 109 11.59 13.62 7.55
N TYR A 110 11.63 13.50 6.22
CA TYR A 110 12.30 14.44 5.32
C TYR A 110 11.74 15.87 5.44
N LEU A 111 10.41 16.00 5.49
CA LEU A 111 9.73 17.29 5.60
C LEU A 111 9.91 17.90 7.00
N LEU A 112 9.80 17.10 8.06
CA LEU A 112 9.98 17.56 9.45
C LEU A 112 11.40 18.03 9.73
N ALA A 113 12.41 17.40 9.11
CA ALA A 113 13.80 17.85 9.20
C ALA A 113 14.04 19.25 8.57
N ARG A 114 13.06 19.77 7.83
CA ARG A 114 13.09 21.08 7.15
C ARG A 114 11.99 22.02 7.67
N ALA A 115 11.28 21.62 8.72
CA ALA A 115 10.26 22.46 9.33
C ALA A 115 10.92 23.59 10.14
N GLU A 116 10.32 24.77 10.10
CA GLU A 116 10.63 25.89 11.00
C GLU A 116 9.54 25.95 12.07
N GLY A 117 9.81 25.37 13.23
CA GLY A 117 8.80 25.21 14.28
C GLY A 117 7.69 24.24 13.86
N SER A 118 6.47 24.74 13.69
CA SER A 118 5.29 23.95 13.25
C SER A 118 4.91 24.20 11.79
N GLU A 119 5.75 24.92 11.04
CA GLU A 119 5.49 25.31 9.66
C GLU A 119 6.49 24.64 8.72
N ILE A 120 6.02 24.28 7.52
CA ILE A 120 6.85 23.71 6.45
C ILE A 120 6.58 24.52 5.18
N GLY A 121 7.64 25.00 4.54
CA GLY A 121 7.56 25.67 3.24
C GLY A 121 7.07 24.71 2.14
N LEU A 122 6.15 25.18 1.29
CA LEU A 122 5.59 24.39 0.19
C LEU A 122 6.68 23.92 -0.80
N GLU A 123 7.76 24.68 -0.95
CA GLU A 123 8.91 24.33 -1.78
C GLU A 123 9.60 23.03 -1.36
N HIS A 124 9.46 22.60 -0.11
CA HIS A 124 9.96 21.30 0.33
C HIS A 124 9.04 20.15 -0.08
N LEU A 125 7.73 20.39 -0.11
CA LEU A 125 6.74 19.40 -0.55
C LEU A 125 6.77 19.20 -2.08
N TRP A 126 6.95 20.27 -2.85
CA TRP A 126 6.97 20.21 -4.33
C TRP A 126 8.20 19.53 -4.92
N ARG A 127 9.21 19.23 -4.08
CA ARG A 127 10.41 18.51 -4.49
C ARG A 127 10.25 16.99 -4.45
N VAL A 128 9.28 16.49 -3.69
CA VAL A 128 9.03 15.05 -3.51
C VAL A 128 8.19 14.51 -4.65
#